data_AF-A0A938X4B7-F1
#
_entry.id   AF-A0A938X4B7-F1
#
_cell.length_a   1.000
_cell.length_b   1.000
_cell.length_c   1.000
_cell.angle_alpha   90.00
_cell.angle_beta   90.00
_cell.angle_gamma   90.00
#
_symmetry.space_group_name_H-M   'P 1'
#
loop_
_entity.id
_entity.type
_entity.pdbx_description
1 polymer ?
#
loop_
_entity_poly.entity_id
_entity_poly.type
_entity_poly.pdbx_seq_one_letter_code
_entity_poly.pdbx_strand_id
1 'polypeptide(L)'
;MGKANTSVNQWLRDNHRFASLYNGYVFGGRQIIRPEELEDLDRETDILVTDKAGKTKAVGRRRDIVKRWKNTVNLAILACESQDKIHYAMPVRCMLYDGLTYADQIRELWRTHRGTGEIQGKGELSTEEFLSRFRREDFIYPILTLVFYYDEKKWDGATDLYGMFPPGTEEKDGETKEVLRKYVPNYRMNLIDAGHMEDAELQRLSEDLQQVLGMLKYRGRRKELQGYIQKNEKYFSSVDAE
;
A
#
# COMPACT_ATOMS: atom_id res chain seq x y z
N MET A 1 -12.46 2.99 -11.31
CA MET A 1 -11.97 1.61 -11.19
C MET A 1 -12.77 0.71 -12.12
N GLY A 2 -12.13 -0.27 -12.77
CA GLY A 2 -12.83 -1.33 -13.51
C GLY A 2 -13.44 -2.37 -12.57
N LYS A 3 -14.45 -3.12 -13.04
CA LYS A 3 -15.16 -4.14 -12.23
C LYS A 3 -14.22 -5.16 -11.57
N ALA A 4 -13.13 -5.55 -12.24
CA ALA A 4 -12.15 -6.50 -11.71
C ALA A 4 -11.42 -5.98 -10.45
N ASN A 5 -11.00 -4.71 -10.44
CA ASN A 5 -10.37 -4.10 -9.26
C ASN A 5 -11.33 -4.05 -8.07
N THR A 6 -12.63 -3.82 -8.31
CA THR A 6 -13.65 -3.85 -7.25
C THR A 6 -13.77 -5.23 -6.61
N SER A 7 -13.81 -6.30 -7.41
CA SER A 7 -13.89 -7.67 -6.89
C SER A 7 -12.64 -8.09 -6.11
N VAL A 8 -11.45 -7.78 -6.62
CA VAL A 8 -10.18 -8.06 -5.92
C VAL A 8 -10.11 -7.29 -4.60
N ASN A 9 -10.54 -6.03 -4.60
CA ASN A 9 -10.56 -5.25 -3.36
C ASN A 9 -11.53 -5.79 -2.34
N GLN A 10 -12.73 -6.21 -2.75
CA GLN A 10 -13.69 -6.83 -1.85
C GLN A 10 -13.14 -8.13 -1.24
N TRP A 11 -12.48 -8.95 -2.06
CA TRP A 11 -11.85 -10.19 -1.62
C TRP A 11 -10.70 -9.95 -0.63
N LEU A 12 -9.77 -9.03 -0.96
CA LEU A 12 -8.63 -8.67 -0.10
C LEU A 12 -9.00 -7.84 1.13
N ARG A 13 -10.22 -7.29 1.20
CA ARG A 13 -10.68 -6.49 2.34
C ARG A 13 -10.95 -7.34 3.57
N ASP A 14 -11.13 -8.65 3.41
CA ASP A 14 -11.19 -9.58 4.53
C ASP A 14 -9.91 -9.50 5.40
N ASN A 15 -10.08 -9.42 6.72
CA ASN A 15 -8.95 -9.22 7.64
C ASN A 15 -8.00 -10.43 7.67
N HIS A 16 -8.50 -11.66 7.49
CA HIS A 16 -7.64 -12.85 7.46
C HIS A 16 -6.74 -12.85 6.23
N ARG A 17 -7.31 -12.58 5.06
CA ARG A 17 -6.56 -12.46 3.81
C ARG A 17 -5.58 -11.28 3.85
N PHE A 18 -6.03 -10.12 4.33
CA PHE A 18 -5.17 -8.94 4.41
C PHE A 18 -3.98 -9.16 5.36
N ALA A 19 -4.22 -9.69 6.56
CA ALA A 19 -3.16 -10.02 7.51
C ALA A 19 -2.20 -11.05 6.92
N SER A 20 -2.71 -12.09 6.25
CA SER A 20 -1.90 -13.12 5.63
C SER A 20 -1.01 -12.56 4.51
N LEU A 21 -1.53 -11.68 3.66
CA LEU A 21 -0.78 -11.02 2.59
C LEU A 21 0.43 -10.26 3.15
N TYR A 22 0.21 -9.45 4.19
CA TYR A 22 1.27 -8.70 4.85
C TYR A 22 2.25 -9.60 5.62
N ASN A 23 1.76 -10.58 6.37
CA ASN A 23 2.59 -11.55 7.09
C ASN A 23 3.51 -12.31 6.12
N GLY A 24 2.98 -12.75 4.98
CA GLY A 24 3.73 -13.46 3.96
C GLY A 24 4.80 -12.59 3.30
N TYR A 25 4.40 -11.41 2.81
CA TYR A 25 5.28 -10.55 2.02
C TYR A 25 6.23 -9.70 2.87
N VAL A 26 5.73 -9.05 3.92
CA VAL A 26 6.50 -8.10 4.74
C VAL A 26 7.26 -8.81 5.86
N PHE A 27 6.63 -9.80 6.49
CA PHE A 27 7.21 -10.47 7.67
C PHE A 27 7.81 -11.85 7.37
N GLY A 28 7.88 -12.24 6.08
CA GLY A 28 8.49 -13.48 5.64
C GLY A 28 7.75 -14.74 6.08
N GLY A 29 6.42 -14.66 6.20
CA GLY A 29 5.53 -15.75 6.63
C GLY A 29 5.27 -15.82 8.13
N ARG A 30 5.94 -14.99 8.93
CA ARG A 30 5.69 -14.91 10.38
C ARG A 30 4.33 -14.27 10.65
N GLN A 31 3.55 -14.89 11.54
CA GLN A 31 2.20 -14.41 11.90
C GLN A 31 2.28 -13.26 12.91
N ILE A 32 2.64 -12.07 12.43
CA ILE A 32 2.84 -10.87 13.25
C ILE A 32 1.57 -10.05 13.35
N ILE A 33 0.92 -9.77 12.22
CA ILE A 33 -0.37 -9.08 12.18
C ILE A 33 -1.46 -10.10 12.43
N ARG A 34 -2.31 -9.86 13.42
CA ARG A 34 -3.52 -10.66 13.65
C ARG A 34 -4.75 -10.00 13.01
N PRO A 35 -5.67 -10.77 12.41
CA PRO A 35 -6.87 -10.25 11.76
C PRO A 35 -7.74 -9.35 12.66
N GLU A 36 -7.83 -9.67 13.94
CA GLU A 36 -8.56 -8.92 14.96
C GLU A 36 -7.90 -7.58 15.35
N GLU A 37 -6.62 -7.39 15.02
CA GLU A 37 -5.88 -6.14 15.25
C GLU A 37 -6.05 -5.14 14.09
N LEU A 38 -6.80 -5.51 13.04
CA LEU A 38 -7.02 -4.72 11.84
C LEU A 38 -8.40 -4.05 11.85
N GLU A 39 -8.41 -2.73 11.71
CA GLU A 39 -9.62 -1.92 11.58
C GLU A 39 -9.65 -1.23 10.21
N ASP A 40 -10.78 -1.28 9.50
CA ASP A 40 -10.95 -0.54 8.25
C ASP A 40 -10.90 0.98 8.49
N LEU A 41 -10.18 1.69 7.63
CA LEU A 41 -10.19 3.15 7.57
C LEU A 41 -10.88 3.57 6.26
N ASP A 42 -12.10 4.08 6.37
CA ASP A 42 -12.79 4.68 5.22
C ASP A 42 -12.28 6.12 5.04
N ARG A 43 -11.17 6.28 4.32
CA ARG A 43 -10.54 7.59 4.07
C ARG A 43 -10.57 7.93 2.59
N GLU A 44 -11.41 8.89 2.23
CA GLU A 44 -11.25 9.69 1.01
C GLU A 44 -10.31 10.85 1.34
N THR A 45 -9.18 10.95 0.67
CA THR A 45 -8.32 12.14 0.78
C THR A 45 -8.55 13.03 -0.44
N ASP A 46 -9.07 14.23 -0.20
CA ASP A 46 -9.22 15.23 -1.26
C ASP A 46 -7.92 15.99 -1.50
N ILE A 47 -7.43 15.94 -2.74
CA ILE A 47 -6.38 16.84 -3.23
C ILE A 47 -7.05 17.97 -4.00
N LEU A 48 -6.79 19.21 -3.64
CA LEU A 48 -7.12 20.34 -4.50
C LEU A 48 -6.10 20.38 -5.65
N VAL A 49 -6.53 19.98 -6.85
CA VAL A 49 -5.73 20.09 -8.08
C VAL A 49 -6.24 21.27 -8.89
N THR A 50 -5.38 22.26 -9.10
CA THR A 50 -5.66 23.36 -10.02
C THR A 50 -5.30 22.91 -11.43
N ASP A 51 -6.29 22.90 -12.32
CA ASP A 51 -6.04 22.59 -13.72
C ASP A 51 -5.26 23.71 -14.44
N LYS A 52 -4.81 23.45 -15.67
CA LYS A 52 -4.07 24.42 -16.48
C LYS A 52 -4.86 25.71 -16.78
N ALA A 53 -6.17 25.73 -16.52
CA ALA A 53 -7.04 26.89 -16.67
C ALA A 53 -7.29 27.63 -15.34
N GLY A 54 -6.57 27.29 -14.27
CA GLY A 54 -6.68 27.94 -12.97
C GLY A 54 -7.89 27.49 -12.14
N LYS A 55 -8.64 26.46 -12.58
CA LYS A 55 -9.79 25.95 -11.84
C LYS A 55 -9.33 24.89 -10.85
N THR A 56 -9.49 25.21 -9.56
CA THR A 56 -9.24 24.26 -8.48
C THR A 56 -10.37 23.24 -8.42
N LYS A 57 -10.05 21.97 -8.64
CA LYS A 57 -10.96 20.83 -8.42
C LYS A 57 -10.44 20.00 -7.26
N ALA A 58 -11.32 19.67 -6.32
CA ALA A 58 -11.06 18.56 -5.41
C ALA A 58 -11.04 17.27 -6.24
N VAL A 59 -9.86 16.67 -6.37
CA VAL A 59 -9.69 15.31 -6.87
C VAL A 59 -9.65 14.44 -5.62
N GLY A 60 -10.80 13.87 -5.27
CA GLY A 60 -10.88 12.81 -4.27
C GLY A 60 -10.04 11.64 -4.75
N ARG A 61 -8.94 11.37 -4.04
CA ARG A 61 -8.11 10.18 -4.27
C ARG A 61 -8.34 9.23 -3.12
N ARG A 62 -9.12 8.19 -3.41
CA ARG A 62 -9.34 7.07 -2.49
C ARG A 62 -8.28 6.02 -2.73
N ARG A 63 -7.64 5.56 -1.65
CA ARG A 63 -6.90 4.31 -1.67
C ARG A 63 -7.87 3.14 -1.79
N ASP A 64 -7.40 2.06 -2.39
CA ASP A 64 -8.24 0.88 -2.62
C ASP A 64 -8.62 0.18 -1.31
N ILE A 65 -7.62 -0.14 -0.47
CA ILE A 65 -7.82 -0.70 0.88
C ILE A 65 -6.88 0.01 1.84
N VAL A 66 -7.42 0.46 2.98
CA VAL A 66 -6.63 1.04 4.08
C VAL A 66 -7.11 0.46 5.38
N LYS A 67 -6.18 -0.07 6.17
CA LYS A 67 -6.44 -0.62 7.49
C LYS A 67 -5.50 -0.01 8.51
N ARG A 68 -6.03 0.23 9.69
CA ARG A 68 -5.27 0.59 10.88
C ARG A 68 -4.90 -0.70 11.61
N TRP A 69 -3.60 -0.93 11.79
CA TRP A 69 -3.10 -2.06 12.59
C TRP A 69 -2.75 -1.57 14.00
N LYS A 70 -3.52 -2.00 15.00
CA LYS A 70 -3.28 -1.70 16.42
C LYS A 70 -2.84 -2.97 17.13
N ASN A 71 -1.55 -3.09 17.41
CA ASN A 71 -1.09 -4.05 18.43
C ASN A 71 -0.78 -3.29 19.74
N THR A 72 -0.51 -4.03 20.82
CA THR A 72 -0.36 -3.49 22.19
C THR A 72 0.65 -2.35 22.34
N VAL A 73 1.59 -2.17 21.40
CA VAL A 73 2.68 -1.18 21.49
C VAL A 73 2.98 -0.41 20.20
N ASN A 74 2.48 -0.86 19.04
CA ASN A 74 2.79 -0.28 17.73
C ASN A 74 1.50 -0.05 16.94
N LEU A 75 1.44 1.11 16.30
CA LEU A 75 0.36 1.51 15.43
C LEU A 75 0.91 1.88 14.06
N ALA A 76 0.39 1.26 13.00
CA ALA A 76 0.73 1.54 11.62
C ALA A 76 -0.52 1.59 10.74
N ILE A 77 -0.44 2.32 9.63
CA ILE A 77 -1.44 2.29 8.57
C ILE A 77 -0.94 1.35 7.47
N LEU A 78 -1.73 0.34 7.16
CA LEU A 78 -1.46 -0.63 6.10
C LEU A 78 -2.37 -0.32 4.92
N ALA A 79 -1.81 -0.11 3.74
CA ALA A 79 -2.54 0.18 2.52
C ALA A 79 -2.26 -0.85 1.42
N CYS A 80 -3.27 -1.18 0.62
CA CYS A 80 -3.09 -2.04 -0.53
C CYS A 80 -3.70 -1.35 -1.76
N GLU A 81 -2.92 -1.24 -2.84
CA GLU A 81 -3.36 -0.72 -4.14
C GLU A 81 -3.44 -1.88 -5.13
N SER A 82 -4.63 -2.20 -5.62
CA SER A 82 -4.85 -3.28 -6.57
C SER A 82 -4.69 -2.76 -8.00
N GLN A 83 -3.91 -3.47 -8.82
CA GLN A 83 -3.66 -3.09 -10.22
C GLN A 83 -3.81 -4.29 -11.15
N ASP A 84 -4.74 -4.18 -12.11
CA ASP A 84 -4.91 -5.11 -13.23
C ASP A 84 -4.14 -4.71 -14.49
N LYS A 85 -3.42 -3.59 -14.44
CA LYS A 85 -2.60 -3.06 -15.55
C LYS A 85 -1.35 -2.38 -15.00
N ILE A 86 -0.27 -2.41 -15.79
CA ILE A 86 0.97 -1.72 -15.44
C ILE A 86 0.75 -0.21 -15.51
N HIS A 87 1.05 0.46 -14.40
CA HIS A 87 1.06 1.90 -14.31
C HIS A 87 2.51 2.38 -14.11
N TYR A 88 3.19 2.80 -15.17
CA TYR A 88 4.62 3.13 -15.12
C TYR A 88 5.00 4.25 -14.13
N ALA A 89 4.05 5.11 -13.74
CA ALA A 89 4.25 6.12 -12.70
C ALA A 89 3.79 5.67 -11.29
N MET A 90 3.71 4.36 -11.04
CA MET A 90 3.22 3.82 -9.76
C MET A 90 4.06 4.24 -8.55
N PRO A 91 5.42 4.29 -8.59
CA PRO A 91 6.20 4.76 -7.44
C PRO A 91 5.81 6.17 -7.00
N VAL A 92 5.66 7.12 -7.95
CA VAL A 92 5.21 8.49 -7.65
C VAL A 92 3.75 8.52 -7.17
N ARG A 93 2.89 7.66 -7.69
CA ARG A 93 1.50 7.55 -7.22
C ARG A 93 1.43 7.06 -5.77
N CYS A 94 2.18 6.02 -5.41
CA CYS A 94 2.31 5.55 -4.03
C CYS A 94 2.85 6.65 -3.11
N MET A 95 3.92 7.34 -3.54
CA MET A 95 4.52 8.45 -2.78
C MET A 95 3.50 9.56 -2.49
N LEU A 96 2.72 9.96 -3.50
CA LEU A 96 1.66 10.95 -3.34
C LEU A 96 0.61 10.47 -2.34
N TYR A 97 0.18 9.21 -2.42
CA TYR A 97 -0.85 8.66 -1.54
C TYR A 97 -0.36 8.57 -0.09
N ASP A 98 0.89 8.17 0.13
CA ASP A 98 1.50 8.11 1.46
C ASP A 98 1.58 9.51 2.05
N GLY A 99 2.10 10.49 1.28
CA GLY A 99 2.19 11.88 1.71
C GLY A 99 0.85 12.51 2.09
N LEU A 100 -0.20 12.23 1.31
CA LEU A 100 -1.56 12.69 1.61
C LEU A 100 -2.13 12.05 2.86
N THR A 101 -1.88 10.75 3.05
CA THR A 101 -2.33 10.04 4.25
C THR A 101 -1.61 10.59 5.49
N TYR A 102 -0.32 10.93 5.41
CA TYR A 102 0.39 11.63 6.49
C TYR A 102 -0.19 13.04 6.74
N ALA A 103 -0.49 13.80 5.70
CA ALA A 103 -1.12 15.11 5.84
C ALA A 103 -2.49 15.02 6.53
N ASP A 104 -3.27 13.97 6.25
CA ASP A 104 -4.54 13.71 6.93
C ASP A 104 -4.35 13.33 8.40
N GLN A 105 -3.35 12.52 8.74
CA GLN A 105 -3.02 12.24 10.15
C GLN A 105 -2.72 13.53 10.92
N ILE A 106 -1.93 14.43 10.33
CA ILE A 106 -1.66 15.74 10.91
C ILE A 106 -2.98 16.50 11.10
N ARG A 107 -3.81 16.63 10.06
CA ARG A 107 -5.11 17.32 10.16
C ARG A 107 -6.02 16.76 11.26
N GLU A 108 -6.03 15.45 11.47
CA GLU A 108 -6.78 14.80 12.55
C GLU A 108 -6.26 15.19 13.93
N LEU A 109 -4.94 15.17 14.16
CA LEU A 109 -4.33 15.64 15.41
C LEU A 109 -4.74 17.09 15.72
N TRP A 110 -4.69 17.95 14.70
CA TRP A 110 -5.15 19.34 14.80
C TRP A 110 -6.60 19.50 15.23
N ARG A 111 -7.49 18.66 14.70
CA ARG A 111 -8.90 18.67 15.08
C ARG A 111 -9.09 18.20 16.52
N THR A 112 -8.36 17.16 16.93
CA THR A 112 -8.41 16.64 18.30
C THR A 112 -8.01 17.70 19.32
N HIS A 113 -6.88 18.40 19.12
CA HIS A 113 -6.44 19.48 20.01
C HIS A 113 -7.43 20.65 20.13
N ARG A 114 -8.14 20.97 19.04
CA ARG A 114 -9.17 22.02 19.05
C ARG A 114 -10.45 21.57 19.76
N GLY A 115 -10.82 20.30 19.61
CA GLY A 115 -12.06 19.74 20.15
C GLY A 115 -12.01 19.41 21.64
N THR A 116 -10.83 19.08 22.19
CA THR A 116 -10.68 18.71 23.61
C THR A 116 -10.58 19.90 24.56
N GLY A 117 -10.61 21.14 24.06
CA GLY A 117 -10.43 22.33 24.91
C GLY A 117 -9.03 22.43 25.54
N GLU A 118 -8.07 21.62 25.11
CA GLU A 118 -6.66 21.64 25.52
C GLU A 118 -5.95 22.97 25.22
N ILE A 119 -6.60 23.88 24.50
CA ILE A 119 -6.18 25.29 24.40
C ILE A 119 -6.22 25.98 25.78
N GLN A 120 -6.95 25.45 26.78
CA GLN A 120 -7.10 26.06 28.11
C GLN A 120 -6.29 25.40 29.22
N GLY A 121 -5.53 24.32 28.96
CA GLY A 121 -4.87 23.57 30.02
C GLY A 121 -3.55 22.95 29.61
N LYS A 122 -2.45 23.58 30.05
CA LYS A 122 -1.03 23.16 29.99
C LYS A 122 -0.25 23.59 28.74
N GLY A 123 0.18 24.87 28.75
CA GLY A 123 1.23 25.43 27.90
C GLY A 123 0.69 26.27 26.74
N GLU A 124 1.10 27.54 26.66
CA GLU A 124 0.94 28.32 25.42
C GLU A 124 1.71 27.59 24.30
N LEU A 125 1.05 27.37 23.15
CA LEU A 125 1.73 26.87 21.95
C LEU A 125 2.89 27.81 21.63
N SER A 126 4.06 27.26 21.30
CA SER A 126 5.12 28.07 20.71
C SER A 126 4.67 28.66 19.37
N THR A 127 5.36 29.71 18.91
CA THR A 127 5.05 30.31 17.60
C THR A 127 5.22 29.28 16.48
N GLU A 128 6.24 28.44 16.59
CA GLU A 128 6.58 27.37 15.65
C GLU A 128 5.47 26.33 15.58
N GLU A 129 4.94 25.85 16.72
CA GLU A 129 3.83 24.90 16.77
C GLU A 129 2.54 25.53 16.25
N PHE A 130 2.28 26.80 16.58
CA PHE A 130 1.11 27.47 16.02
C PHE A 130 1.16 27.55 14.48
N LEU A 131 2.34 27.86 13.92
CA LEU A 131 2.54 28.02 12.47
C LEU A 131 2.61 26.69 11.71
N SER A 132 3.39 25.72 12.21
CA SER A 132 3.51 24.39 11.62
C SER A 132 2.20 23.61 11.68
N ARG A 133 1.31 24.07 12.57
CA ARG A 133 0.25 23.28 13.12
C ARG A 133 0.94 22.18 13.96
N PHE A 134 1.50 21.08 13.50
CA PHE A 134 2.12 20.05 14.36
C PHE A 134 2.86 20.46 15.70
N ARG A 135 2.45 19.92 16.87
CA ARG A 135 3.14 20.10 18.18
C ARG A 135 4.44 19.29 18.24
N ARG A 136 5.38 19.65 19.13
CA ARG A 136 6.64 18.91 19.29
C ARG A 136 6.45 17.46 19.75
N GLU A 137 5.45 17.23 20.59
CA GLU A 137 5.10 15.93 21.17
C GLU A 137 4.08 15.16 20.31
N ASP A 138 3.66 15.72 19.17
CA ASP A 138 2.81 15.01 18.24
C ASP A 138 3.60 13.89 17.55
N PHE A 139 2.95 12.75 17.35
CA PHE A 139 3.51 11.64 16.59
C PHE A 139 2.53 11.22 15.49
N ILE A 140 3.07 10.85 14.33
CA ILE A 140 2.33 10.24 13.22
C ILE A 140 2.70 8.76 13.10
N TYR A 141 1.76 7.98 12.60
CA TYR A 141 1.91 6.55 12.41
C TYR A 141 2.51 6.26 11.03
N PRO A 142 3.49 5.35 10.95
CA PRO A 142 4.07 4.94 9.68
C PRO A 142 3.01 4.33 8.77
N ILE A 143 3.17 4.55 7.47
CA ILE A 143 2.34 3.96 6.42
C ILE A 143 3.16 2.94 5.67
N LEU A 144 2.62 1.73 5.52
CA LEU A 144 3.16 0.69 4.66
C LEU A 144 2.16 0.43 3.54
N THR A 145 2.57 0.71 2.30
CA THR A 145 1.75 0.49 1.11
C THR A 145 2.29 -0.69 0.31
N LEU A 146 1.43 -1.68 0.03
CA LEU A 146 1.67 -2.75 -0.93
C LEU A 146 0.92 -2.45 -2.24
N VAL A 147 1.54 -2.75 -3.37
CA VAL A 147 0.90 -2.74 -4.69
C VAL A 147 0.65 -4.20 -5.08
N PHE A 148 -0.62 -4.59 -5.13
CA PHE A 148 -1.04 -5.94 -5.53
C PHE A 148 -1.35 -5.95 -7.02
N TYR A 149 -0.39 -6.39 -7.83
CA TYR A 149 -0.50 -6.48 -9.27
C TYR A 149 -0.84 -7.91 -9.69
N TYR A 150 -1.91 -8.09 -10.46
CA TYR A 150 -2.50 -9.41 -10.72
C TYR A 150 -2.83 -9.68 -12.20
N ASP A 151 -2.12 -9.01 -13.11
CA ASP A 151 -2.21 -9.27 -14.55
C ASP A 151 -1.33 -10.49 -14.95
N GLU A 152 -1.59 -11.04 -16.13
CA GLU A 152 -0.80 -12.13 -16.73
C GLU A 152 0.57 -11.64 -17.24
N LYS A 153 0.68 -10.35 -17.59
CA LYS A 153 1.95 -9.76 -18.02
C LYS A 153 2.84 -9.50 -16.80
N LYS A 154 4.11 -9.91 -16.82
CA LYS A 154 5.08 -9.57 -15.76
C LYS A 154 5.25 -8.06 -15.63
N TRP A 155 5.34 -7.55 -14.41
CA TRP A 155 5.61 -6.13 -14.18
C TRP A 155 6.95 -5.71 -14.80
N ASP A 156 6.91 -4.67 -15.64
CA ASP A 156 8.07 -4.14 -16.37
C ASP A 156 8.31 -2.64 -16.11
N GLY A 157 7.64 -2.06 -15.11
CA GLY A 157 7.85 -0.68 -14.69
C GLY A 157 8.87 -0.52 -13.57
N ALA A 158 9.29 0.71 -13.32
CA ALA A 158 10.12 1.04 -12.17
C ALA A 158 9.41 0.69 -10.85
N THR A 159 10.19 0.23 -9.86
CA THR A 159 9.71 -0.09 -8.50
C THR A 159 10.23 0.91 -7.46
N ASP A 160 10.99 1.91 -7.89
CA ASP A 160 11.43 3.02 -7.06
C ASP A 160 11.61 4.29 -7.91
N LEU A 161 11.84 5.42 -7.25
CA LEU A 161 11.95 6.73 -7.90
C LEU A 161 13.18 6.82 -8.81
N TYR A 162 14.28 6.18 -8.43
CA TYR A 162 15.51 6.21 -9.21
C TYR A 162 15.36 5.46 -10.54
N GLY A 163 14.66 4.33 -10.54
CA GLY A 163 14.31 3.60 -11.77
C GLY A 163 13.41 4.38 -12.73
N MET A 164 12.85 5.53 -12.31
CA MET A 164 12.10 6.43 -13.17
C MET A 164 12.95 7.53 -13.81
N PHE A 165 14.20 7.72 -13.37
CA PHE A 165 15.09 8.72 -13.94
C PHE A 165 15.60 8.29 -15.32
N PRO A 166 16.04 9.24 -16.18
CA PRO A 166 16.60 8.90 -17.47
C PRO A 166 17.74 7.87 -17.35
N PRO A 167 17.85 6.90 -18.27
CA PRO A 167 18.96 5.96 -18.29
C PRO A 167 20.32 6.65 -18.20
N GLY A 168 21.22 6.08 -17.42
CA GLY A 168 22.56 6.65 -17.18
C GLY A 168 22.60 7.80 -16.17
N THR A 169 21.48 8.24 -15.59
CA THR A 169 21.48 9.28 -14.55
C THR A 169 22.34 8.89 -13.35
N GLU A 170 22.35 7.62 -12.95
CA GLU A 170 23.22 7.09 -11.89
C GLU A 170 24.60 6.58 -12.39
N GLU A 171 24.88 6.64 -13.70
CA GLU A 171 26.05 5.99 -14.32
C GLU A 171 27.00 6.96 -15.03
N LYS A 172 26.64 8.25 -15.17
CA LYS A 172 27.45 9.25 -15.90
C LYS A 172 28.86 9.43 -15.34
N ASP A 173 28.96 9.68 -14.03
CA ASP A 173 30.23 9.74 -13.29
C ASP A 173 29.95 9.48 -11.80
N GLY A 174 30.97 9.00 -11.09
CA GLY A 174 30.83 8.57 -9.68
C GLY A 174 30.43 9.71 -8.74
N GLU A 175 30.89 10.92 -9.01
CA GLU A 175 30.59 12.11 -8.19
C GLU A 175 29.12 12.51 -8.31
N THR A 176 28.57 12.56 -9.53
CA THR A 176 27.15 12.85 -9.77
C THR A 176 26.25 11.80 -9.13
N LYS A 177 26.62 10.52 -9.17
CA LYS A 177 25.89 9.43 -8.51
C LYS A 177 25.85 9.60 -6.99
N GLU A 178 26.99 9.94 -6.38
CA GLU A 178 27.07 10.19 -4.93
C GLU A 178 26.25 11.40 -4.52
N VAL A 179 26.29 12.48 -5.30
CA VAL A 179 25.47 13.68 -5.07
C VAL A 179 23.98 13.32 -5.13
N LEU A 180 23.53 12.60 -6.17
CA LEU A 180 22.14 12.17 -6.28
C LEU A 180 21.70 11.32 -5.08
N ARG A 181 22.50 10.31 -4.71
CA ARG A 181 22.22 9.43 -3.57
C ARG A 181 22.19 10.15 -2.23
N LYS A 182 22.99 11.21 -2.09
CA LYS A 182 23.09 11.99 -0.86
C LYS A 182 21.92 12.97 -0.69
N TYR A 183 21.43 13.57 -1.77
CA TYR A 183 20.49 14.69 -1.69
C TYR A 183 19.08 14.38 -2.22
N VAL A 184 18.89 13.30 -2.99
CA VAL A 184 17.59 12.91 -3.53
C VAL A 184 17.13 11.61 -2.85
N PRO A 185 16.06 11.63 -2.03
CA PRO A 185 15.53 10.40 -1.44
C PRO A 185 15.00 9.44 -2.52
N ASN A 186 15.30 8.15 -2.40
CA ASN A 186 14.72 7.14 -3.29
C ASN A 186 13.45 6.56 -2.66
N TYR A 187 12.28 6.98 -3.14
CA TYR A 187 11.01 6.40 -2.72
C TYR A 187 10.81 5.05 -3.41
N ARG A 188 10.62 3.98 -2.63
CA ARG A 188 10.41 2.61 -3.13
C ARG A 188 8.95 2.19 -2.96
N MET A 189 8.37 1.58 -4.00
CA MET A 189 7.09 0.89 -3.88
C MET A 189 7.30 -0.60 -3.54
N ASN A 190 6.37 -1.18 -2.78
CA ASN A 190 6.41 -2.59 -2.40
C ASN A 190 5.47 -3.37 -3.32
N LEU A 191 6.04 -4.03 -4.33
CA LEU A 191 5.27 -4.71 -5.38
C LEU A 191 5.08 -6.21 -5.09
N ILE A 192 3.83 -6.65 -5.13
CA ILE A 192 3.46 -8.05 -5.23
C ILE A 192 3.01 -8.31 -6.67
N ASP A 193 3.83 -9.00 -7.47
CA ASP A 193 3.46 -9.49 -8.80
C ASP A 193 2.84 -10.89 -8.64
N ALA A 194 1.52 -10.93 -8.41
CA ALA A 194 0.79 -12.14 -8.08
C ALA A 194 0.86 -13.21 -9.18
N GLY A 195 0.90 -12.81 -10.46
CA GLY A 195 1.02 -13.72 -11.59
C GLY A 195 2.40 -14.38 -11.72
N HIS A 196 3.43 -13.80 -11.09
CA HIS A 196 4.83 -14.21 -11.24
C HIS A 196 5.53 -14.51 -9.91
N MET A 197 4.75 -14.73 -8.86
CA MET A 197 5.26 -15.05 -7.53
C MET A 197 6.02 -16.39 -7.52
N GLU A 198 7.15 -16.43 -6.81
CA GLU A 198 7.91 -17.66 -6.60
C GLU A 198 7.17 -18.62 -5.67
N ASP A 199 7.40 -19.93 -5.82
CA ASP A 199 6.72 -20.93 -4.98
C ASP A 199 7.09 -20.77 -3.48
N ALA A 200 8.32 -20.33 -3.19
CA ALA A 200 8.76 -20.03 -1.83
C ALA A 200 8.06 -18.81 -1.22
N GLU A 201 7.63 -17.85 -2.04
CA GLU A 201 6.83 -16.70 -1.59
C GLU A 201 5.38 -17.11 -1.35
N LEU A 202 4.80 -17.93 -2.24
CA LEU A 202 3.45 -18.48 -2.08
C LEU A 202 3.34 -19.23 -0.75
N GLN A 203 4.29 -20.11 -0.43
CA GLN A 203 4.29 -20.91 0.80
C GLN A 203 4.28 -20.09 2.11
N ARG A 204 4.57 -18.79 2.05
CA ARG A 204 4.51 -17.88 3.22
C ARG A 204 3.11 -17.35 3.50
N LEU A 205 2.17 -17.56 2.58
CA LEU A 205 0.78 -17.10 2.69
C LEU A 205 -0.10 -18.17 3.34
N SER A 206 -1.33 -17.81 3.70
CA SER A 206 -2.34 -18.77 4.13
C SER A 206 -2.66 -19.75 3.00
N GLU A 207 -3.18 -20.93 3.35
CA GLU A 207 -3.62 -21.91 2.35
C GLU A 207 -4.62 -21.30 1.36
N ASP A 208 -5.57 -20.48 1.84
CA ASP A 208 -6.53 -19.79 0.98
C ASP A 208 -5.86 -18.89 -0.08
N LEU A 209 -4.94 -18.03 0.36
CA LEU A 209 -4.21 -17.15 -0.55
C LEU A 209 -3.28 -17.93 -1.48
N GLN A 210 -2.63 -18.99 -1.00
CA GLN A 210 -1.78 -19.85 -1.82
C GLN A 210 -2.55 -20.40 -3.02
N GLN A 211 -3.79 -20.85 -2.81
CA GLN A 211 -4.62 -21.46 -3.84
C GLN A 211 -5.10 -20.41 -4.86
N VAL A 212 -5.57 -19.25 -4.40
CA VAL A 212 -6.02 -18.17 -5.29
C VAL A 212 -4.85 -17.60 -6.10
N LEU A 213 -3.72 -17.27 -5.46
CA LEU A 213 -2.55 -16.74 -6.16
C LEU A 213 -1.89 -17.80 -7.05
N GLY A 214 -1.91 -19.07 -6.65
CA GLY A 214 -1.45 -20.17 -7.49
C GLY A 214 -2.30 -20.33 -8.75
N MET A 215 -3.63 -20.18 -8.66
CA MET A 215 -4.48 -20.12 -9.85
C MET A 215 -4.17 -18.92 -10.74
N LEU A 216 -3.96 -17.73 -10.14
CA LEU A 216 -3.58 -16.52 -10.87
C LEU A 216 -2.25 -16.68 -11.61
N LYS A 217 -1.27 -17.35 -10.99
CA LYS A 217 0.02 -17.68 -11.62
C LYS A 217 -0.18 -18.44 -12.93
N TYR A 218 -1.05 -19.46 -12.95
CA TYR A 218 -1.32 -20.26 -14.15
C TYR A 218 -2.45 -19.72 -15.05
N ARG A 219 -2.94 -18.51 -14.78
CA ARG A 219 -3.95 -17.86 -15.62
C ARG A 219 -3.43 -17.74 -17.07
N GLY A 220 -4.31 -18.01 -18.04
CA GLY A 220 -3.94 -18.09 -19.45
C GLY A 220 -3.28 -19.42 -19.88
N ARG A 221 -2.76 -20.22 -18.94
CA ARG A 221 -2.08 -21.52 -19.19
C ARG A 221 -2.97 -22.71 -18.83
N ARG A 222 -3.98 -22.97 -19.65
CA ARG A 222 -5.06 -23.95 -19.36
C ARG A 222 -4.59 -25.31 -18.84
N LYS A 223 -3.58 -25.92 -19.47
CA LYS A 223 -3.07 -27.25 -19.06
C LYS A 223 -2.42 -27.21 -17.68
N GLU A 224 -1.62 -26.19 -17.40
CA GLU A 224 -0.95 -26.02 -16.11
C GLU A 224 -1.95 -25.68 -15.00
N LEU A 225 -2.93 -24.83 -15.30
CA LEU A 225 -4.02 -24.51 -14.37
C LEU A 225 -4.84 -25.76 -14.03
N GLN A 226 -5.17 -26.59 -15.02
CA GLN A 226 -5.84 -27.87 -14.78
C GLN A 226 -5.00 -28.80 -13.90
N GLY A 227 -3.70 -28.90 -14.17
CA GLY A 227 -2.78 -29.68 -13.34
C GLY A 227 -2.68 -29.15 -11.91
N TYR A 228 -2.68 -27.82 -11.73
CA TYR A 228 -2.68 -27.18 -10.42
C TYR A 228 -3.97 -27.48 -9.64
N ILE A 229 -5.14 -27.36 -10.28
CA ILE A 229 -6.43 -27.67 -9.64
C ILE A 229 -6.49 -29.14 -9.23
N GLN A 230 -6.08 -30.07 -10.12
CA GLN A 230 -6.05 -31.50 -9.81
C GLN A 230 -5.11 -31.82 -8.65
N LYS A 231 -3.92 -31.19 -8.61
CA LYS A 231 -2.96 -31.38 -7.52
C LYS A 231 -3.50 -30.92 -6.16
N ASN A 232 -4.37 -29.92 -6.16
CA ASN A 232 -4.96 -29.33 -4.96
C ASN A 232 -6.46 -29.68 -4.81
N GLU A 233 -6.91 -30.79 -5.41
CA GLU A 233 -8.33 -31.18 -5.46
C GLU A 233 -8.99 -31.22 -4.09
N LYS A 234 -8.28 -31.69 -3.06
CA LYS A 234 -8.80 -31.73 -1.67
C LYS A 234 -9.26 -30.36 -1.19
N TYR A 235 -8.44 -29.33 -1.40
CA TYR A 235 -8.78 -27.96 -1.01
C TYR A 235 -10.01 -27.49 -1.83
N PHE A 236 -9.97 -27.59 -3.16
CA PHE A 236 -11.06 -27.13 -4.01
C PHE A 236 -12.37 -27.88 -3.82
N SER A 237 -12.33 -29.13 -3.37
CA SER A 237 -13.52 -29.93 -3.03
C SER A 237 -14.18 -29.52 -1.71
N SER A 238 -13.46 -28.78 -0.86
CA SER A 238 -13.91 -28.32 0.46
C SER A 238 -14.36 -26.85 0.49
N VAL A 239 -14.14 -26.12 -0.60
CA VAL A 239 -14.59 -24.73 -0.73
C VAL A 239 -16.05 -24.75 -1.15
N ASP A 240 -16.94 -24.32 -0.25
CA ASP A 240 -18.35 -24.12 -0.57
C ASP A 240 -18.50 -23.05 -1.67
N ALA A 241 -19.46 -23.26 -2.57
CA ALA A 241 -19.81 -22.26 -3.58
C ALA A 241 -20.58 -21.12 -2.91
N GLU A 242 -19.87 -20.08 -2.47
CA GLU A 242 -20.45 -18.77 -2.10
C GLU A 242 -20.98 -18.01 -3.32
#